data_AF-A0A349B765-F1
#
_entry.id   AF-A0A349B765-F1
#
_cell.length_a   1.000
_cell.length_b   1.000
_cell.length_c   1.000
_cell.angle_alpha   90.00
_cell.angle_beta   90.00
_cell.angle_gamma   90.00
#
_symmetry.space_group_name_H-M   'P 1'
#
loop_
_entity.id
_entity.type
_entity.pdbx_description
1 polymer ?
#
loop_
_entity_poly.entity_id
_entity_poly.type
_entity_poly.pdbx_seq_one_letter_code
_entity_poly.pdbx_strand_id
1 'polypeptide(L)'
;MLNEPGQDDHDGDLELDTSMLDGPDPRAEATADSDDCPPLDDAKEQVGYELFEWDPTELDELDDVLHELGLPHEWVADGYEVVVHVEDEARVDALLPTIRFPDELPPEVDDGDDTDVQVLGDLFTAADRLQGGASTDAVNGFLDAAERIGEHPPYGLDEKEWGQVVDQVDEIIDLFHAAGPAEEITEAAYRLRRRLRPLV
;
A
#
# COMPACT_ATOMS: atom_id res chain seq x y z
N MET A 1 -31.12 -40.60 -75.44
CA MET A 1 -30.69 -41.97 -75.73
C MET A 1 -29.19 -41.98 -75.47
N LEU A 2 -28.77 -42.83 -74.53
CA LEU A 2 -27.42 -43.28 -74.17
C LEU A 2 -26.20 -42.40 -74.44
N ASN A 3 -25.44 -42.08 -73.38
CA ASN A 3 -24.05 -42.54 -73.30
C ASN A 3 -23.60 -42.68 -71.82
N GLU A 4 -23.51 -43.93 -71.35
CA GLU A 4 -22.48 -44.39 -70.40
C GLU A 4 -21.33 -44.98 -71.25
N PRO A 5 -20.18 -45.39 -70.70
CA PRO A 5 -19.31 -44.82 -69.67
C PRO A 5 -17.85 -44.73 -70.18
N GLY A 6 -16.97 -44.05 -69.45
CA GLY A 6 -15.54 -44.02 -69.72
C GLY A 6 -14.81 -43.45 -68.52
N GLN A 7 -14.90 -44.19 -67.42
CA GLN A 7 -14.15 -43.93 -66.20
C GLN A 7 -12.71 -44.35 -66.49
N ASP A 8 -11.91 -43.37 -66.92
CA ASP A 8 -10.47 -43.51 -67.09
C ASP A 8 -9.78 -43.31 -65.74
N ASP A 9 -8.67 -44.01 -65.63
CA ASP A 9 -8.02 -44.47 -64.45
C ASP A 9 -7.46 -43.39 -63.51
N HIS A 10 -7.32 -43.87 -62.29
CA HIS A 10 -6.53 -43.34 -61.20
C HIS A 10 -5.06 -43.13 -61.60
N ASP A 11 -4.41 -42.23 -60.87
CA ASP A 11 -2.96 -42.09 -60.66
C ASP A 11 -2.24 -41.02 -61.49
N GLY A 12 -1.79 -39.98 -60.79
CA GLY A 12 -0.84 -38.99 -61.32
C GLY A 12 -1.15 -37.57 -60.85
N ASP A 13 -0.34 -37.08 -59.91
CA ASP A 13 -0.18 -35.67 -59.53
C ASP A 13 -1.28 -35.04 -58.64
N LEU A 14 -1.23 -35.41 -57.35
CA LEU A 14 -1.59 -34.47 -56.29
C LEU A 14 -0.46 -33.43 -56.18
N GLU A 15 -0.47 -32.43 -57.06
CA GLU A 15 0.08 -31.12 -56.67
C GLU A 15 -0.84 -30.60 -55.56
N LEU A 16 -0.47 -30.88 -54.31
CA LEU A 16 -1.04 -30.21 -53.15
C LEU A 16 -0.66 -28.74 -53.27
N ASP A 17 -1.54 -27.98 -53.91
CA ASP A 17 -1.54 -26.53 -53.87
C ASP A 17 -1.65 -26.11 -52.40
N THR A 18 -0.54 -25.61 -51.85
CA THR A 18 -0.42 -25.09 -50.48
C THR A 18 -1.10 -23.73 -50.32
N SER A 19 -2.21 -23.46 -51.01
CA SER A 19 -3.01 -22.23 -50.83
C SER A 19 -4.25 -22.43 -49.95
N MET A 20 -4.25 -23.46 -49.10
CA MET A 20 -5.25 -23.63 -48.03
C MET A 20 -4.59 -23.37 -46.67
N LEU A 21 -4.29 -22.11 -46.39
CA LEU A 21 -4.16 -21.60 -45.02
C LEU A 21 -4.91 -20.26 -44.89
N ASP A 22 -6.14 -20.22 -45.41
CA ASP A 22 -7.16 -19.31 -44.89
C ASP A 22 -7.76 -19.99 -43.66
N GLY A 23 -6.98 -20.03 -42.59
CA GLY A 23 -7.55 -20.21 -41.26
C GLY A 23 -8.22 -18.89 -40.89
N PRO A 24 -9.42 -18.89 -40.28
CA PRO A 24 -9.84 -17.70 -39.55
C PRO A 24 -8.77 -17.48 -38.49
N ASP A 25 -7.97 -16.42 -38.65
CA ASP A 25 -7.08 -15.96 -37.59
C ASP A 25 -7.94 -15.72 -36.34
N PRO A 26 -7.78 -16.46 -35.24
CA PRO A 26 -8.53 -16.23 -34.03
C PRO A 26 -7.71 -15.41 -33.02
N ARG A 27 -6.82 -14.51 -33.47
CA ARG A 27 -6.02 -13.71 -32.55
C ARG A 27 -5.87 -12.23 -32.92
N ALA A 28 -6.83 -11.70 -33.67
CA ALA A 28 -7.10 -10.28 -33.67
C ALA A 28 -8.56 -10.06 -33.23
N GLU A 29 -8.73 -9.16 -32.26
CA GLU A 29 -9.99 -8.51 -31.88
C GLU A 29 -10.91 -9.25 -30.89
N ALA A 30 -10.52 -9.21 -29.61
CA ALA A 30 -11.47 -9.17 -28.49
C ALA A 30 -10.87 -8.47 -27.26
N THR A 31 -10.58 -7.17 -27.35
CA THR A 31 -10.51 -6.28 -26.19
C THR A 31 -11.28 -5.00 -26.53
N ALA A 32 -12.61 -5.11 -26.53
CA ALA A 32 -13.51 -3.99 -26.68
C ALA A 32 -14.55 -4.08 -25.57
N ASP A 33 -14.12 -3.82 -24.33
CA ASP A 33 -14.87 -3.14 -23.27
C ASP A 33 -13.94 -2.90 -22.04
N SER A 34 -12.94 -2.01 -22.17
CA SER A 34 -12.07 -1.56 -21.06
C SER A 34 -11.87 -0.04 -21.13
N ASP A 35 -12.91 0.72 -21.48
CA ASP A 35 -12.88 2.19 -21.57
C ASP A 35 -13.55 2.81 -20.33
N ASP A 36 -13.20 2.36 -19.13
CA ASP A 36 -13.59 3.01 -17.87
C ASP A 36 -12.36 3.38 -17.02
N CYS A 37 -11.16 3.41 -17.61
CA CYS A 37 -10.01 4.01 -16.95
C CYS A 37 -9.92 5.48 -17.38
N PRO A 38 -9.96 6.44 -16.43
CA PRO A 38 -9.77 7.85 -16.76
C PRO A 38 -8.41 8.07 -17.48
N PRO A 39 -8.38 8.83 -18.59
CA PRO A 39 -7.12 9.13 -19.26
C PRO A 39 -6.20 9.92 -18.34
N LEU A 40 -4.90 9.69 -18.47
CA LEU A 40 -3.88 10.42 -17.74
C LEU A 40 -4.00 11.93 -18.05
N ASP A 41 -4.13 12.75 -17.02
CA ASP A 41 -4.22 14.21 -17.17
C ASP A 41 -2.82 14.86 -17.27
N ASP A 42 -2.48 15.39 -18.45
CA ASP A 42 -1.21 16.09 -18.72
C ASP A 42 -0.99 17.36 -17.87
N ALA A 43 -2.04 17.90 -17.24
CA ALA A 43 -1.92 19.07 -16.37
C ALA A 43 -1.50 18.71 -14.94
N LYS A 44 -1.57 17.43 -14.57
CA LYS A 44 -1.13 16.90 -13.27
C LYS A 44 0.32 16.45 -13.32
N GLU A 45 0.97 16.45 -12.15
CA GLU A 45 2.33 15.90 -12.03
C GLU A 45 2.27 14.38 -12.20
N GLN A 46 3.22 13.86 -12.97
CA GLN A 46 3.27 12.45 -13.38
C GLN A 46 4.60 11.84 -12.97
N VAL A 47 4.56 10.55 -12.63
CA VAL A 47 5.73 9.75 -12.29
C VAL A 47 5.73 8.50 -13.17
N GLY A 48 6.91 8.18 -13.72
CA GLY A 48 7.12 6.99 -14.56
C GLY A 48 7.84 5.90 -13.78
N TYR A 49 7.39 4.67 -13.93
CA TYR A 49 8.00 3.47 -13.37
C TYR A 49 8.62 2.64 -14.48
N GLU A 50 9.93 2.49 -14.46
CA GLU A 50 10.68 1.68 -15.42
C GLU A 50 10.61 0.19 -15.01
N LEU A 51 9.88 -0.62 -15.78
CA LEU A 51 9.59 -2.03 -15.51
C LEU A 51 10.29 -2.97 -16.52
N PHE A 52 11.46 -2.58 -17.05
CA PHE A 52 12.21 -3.36 -18.04
C PHE A 52 12.68 -4.75 -17.55
N GLU A 53 12.69 -4.97 -16.24
CA GLU A 53 13.08 -6.24 -15.60
C GLU A 53 11.89 -7.15 -15.27
N TRP A 54 10.67 -6.72 -15.59
CA TRP A 54 9.44 -7.46 -15.36
C TRP A 54 9.12 -8.37 -16.54
N ASP A 55 8.55 -9.53 -16.23
CA ASP A 55 8.03 -10.47 -17.20
C ASP A 55 6.71 -9.97 -17.79
N PRO A 56 6.38 -10.32 -19.05
CA PRO A 56 5.15 -9.84 -19.70
C PRO A 56 3.87 -10.26 -18.96
N THR A 57 3.91 -11.36 -18.21
CA THR A 57 2.79 -11.79 -17.36
C THR A 57 2.57 -10.84 -16.17
N GLU A 58 3.65 -10.31 -15.60
CA GLU A 58 3.57 -9.38 -14.46
C GLU A 58 3.14 -7.99 -14.90
N LEU A 59 3.53 -7.57 -16.10
CA LEU A 59 3.06 -6.33 -16.72
C LEU A 59 1.55 -6.38 -17.02
N ASP A 60 1.07 -7.52 -17.52
CA ASP A 60 -0.37 -7.77 -17.76
C ASP A 60 -1.16 -7.78 -16.45
N GLU A 61 -0.62 -8.40 -15.39
CA GLU A 61 -1.24 -8.39 -14.05
C GLU A 61 -1.28 -6.98 -13.45
N LEU A 62 -0.22 -6.19 -13.61
CA LEU A 62 -0.19 -4.79 -13.18
C LEU A 62 -1.23 -3.95 -13.93
N ASP A 63 -1.35 -4.12 -15.24
CA ASP A 63 -2.37 -3.43 -16.06
C ASP A 63 -3.79 -3.74 -15.57
N ASP A 64 -4.11 -5.03 -15.35
CA ASP A 64 -5.43 -5.46 -14.87
C ASP A 64 -5.75 -4.88 -13.48
N VAL A 65 -4.78 -4.86 -12.57
CA VAL A 65 -4.93 -4.29 -11.22
C VAL A 65 -5.11 -2.77 -11.27
N LEU A 66 -4.32 -2.05 -12.07
CA LEU A 66 -4.48 -0.60 -12.24
C LEU A 66 -5.84 -0.26 -12.85
N HIS A 67 -6.34 -1.11 -13.75
CA HIS A 67 -7.67 -0.99 -14.33
C HIS A 67 -8.78 -1.25 -13.30
N GLU A 68 -8.68 -2.32 -12.51
CA GLU A 68 -9.66 -2.66 -11.46
C GLU A 68 -9.79 -1.55 -10.42
N LEU A 69 -8.66 -0.90 -10.09
CA LEU A 69 -8.61 0.22 -9.14
C LEU A 69 -9.03 1.56 -9.76
N GLY A 70 -9.19 1.63 -11.08
CA GLY A 70 -9.55 2.85 -11.80
C GLY A 70 -8.46 3.93 -11.73
N LEU A 71 -7.19 3.52 -11.65
CA LEU A 71 -6.05 4.44 -11.55
C LEU A 71 -5.65 4.95 -12.93
N PRO A 72 -5.66 6.28 -13.17
CA PRO A 72 -5.20 6.84 -14.44
C PRO A 72 -3.74 6.47 -14.71
N HIS A 73 -3.49 5.71 -15.77
CA HIS A 73 -2.15 5.26 -16.15
C HIS A 73 -1.95 5.28 -17.68
N GLU A 74 -0.71 5.46 -18.12
CA GLU A 74 -0.30 5.37 -19.53
C GLU A 74 0.96 4.53 -19.67
N TRP A 75 0.93 3.54 -20.56
CA TRP A 75 2.10 2.72 -20.90
C TRP A 75 2.94 3.39 -21.98
N VAL A 76 4.22 3.59 -21.70
CA VAL A 76 5.22 4.16 -22.60
C VAL A 76 6.38 3.17 -22.78
N ALA A 77 7.39 3.56 -23.56
CA ALA A 77 8.59 2.76 -23.83
C ALA A 77 8.30 1.31 -24.31
N ASP A 78 7.32 1.13 -25.21
CA ASP A 78 6.88 -0.18 -25.75
C ASP A 78 6.23 -1.10 -24.69
N GLY A 79 5.63 -0.52 -23.64
CA GLY A 79 4.94 -1.27 -22.58
C GLY A 79 5.84 -1.67 -21.41
N TYR A 80 7.07 -1.16 -21.36
CA TYR A 80 8.02 -1.43 -20.27
C TYR A 80 8.14 -0.29 -19.27
N GLU A 81 7.37 0.79 -19.43
CA GLU A 81 7.32 1.89 -18.48
C GLU A 81 5.86 2.31 -18.33
N VAL A 82 5.38 2.45 -17.08
CA VAL A 82 4.02 2.92 -16.78
C VAL A 82 4.10 4.28 -16.11
N VAL A 83 3.34 5.24 -16.63
CA VAL A 83 3.26 6.60 -16.14
C VAL A 83 1.92 6.79 -15.42
N VAL A 84 1.95 7.29 -14.19
CA VAL A 84 0.77 7.54 -13.35
C VAL A 84 0.84 8.93 -12.72
N HIS A 85 -0.24 9.38 -12.10
CA HIS A 85 -0.22 10.62 -11.33
C HIS A 85 0.55 10.49 -10.03
N VAL A 86 1.30 11.55 -9.67
CA VAL A 86 1.99 11.61 -8.36
C VAL A 86 1.02 11.50 -7.18
N GLU A 87 -0.22 11.97 -7.32
CA GLU A 87 -1.26 11.80 -6.29
C GLU A 87 -1.58 10.32 -6.00
N ASP A 88 -1.36 9.44 -6.97
CA ASP A 88 -1.60 8.00 -6.89
C ASP A 88 -0.30 7.18 -6.77
N GLU A 89 0.87 7.83 -6.76
CA GLU A 89 2.21 7.21 -6.62
C GLU A 89 2.25 6.25 -5.43
N ALA A 90 1.80 6.69 -4.25
CA ALA A 90 1.81 5.87 -3.05
C ALA A 90 0.97 4.59 -3.16
N ARG A 91 -0.10 4.63 -3.97
CA ARG A 91 -0.93 3.44 -4.22
C ARG A 91 -0.22 2.49 -5.16
N VAL A 92 0.37 3.02 -6.23
CA VAL A 92 1.10 2.20 -7.22
C VAL A 92 2.35 1.58 -6.59
N ASP A 93 3.09 2.32 -5.77
CA ASP A 93 4.27 1.84 -5.04
C ASP A 93 3.94 0.66 -4.12
N ALA A 94 2.76 0.65 -3.49
CA ALA A 94 2.29 -0.48 -2.68
C ALA A 94 1.88 -1.71 -3.52
N LEU A 95 1.44 -1.51 -4.76
CA LEU A 95 1.00 -2.60 -5.65
C LEU A 95 2.16 -3.32 -6.34
N LEU A 96 3.21 -2.58 -6.73
CA LEU A 96 4.38 -3.13 -7.42
C LEU A 96 5.01 -4.36 -6.70
N PRO A 97 5.31 -4.32 -5.39
CA PRO A 97 5.87 -5.48 -4.69
C PRO A 97 4.86 -6.63 -4.57
N THR A 98 3.56 -6.33 -4.48
CA THR A 98 2.50 -7.34 -4.38
C THR A 98 2.45 -8.23 -5.63
N ILE A 99 2.59 -7.62 -6.81
CA ILE A 99 2.59 -8.32 -8.10
C ILE A 99 3.92 -9.04 -8.34
N ARG A 100 5.05 -8.36 -8.06
CA ARG A 100 6.39 -8.93 -8.31
C ARG A 100 6.75 -10.06 -7.34
N PHE A 101 6.24 -10.01 -6.11
CA PHE A 101 6.56 -10.97 -5.06
C PHE A 101 5.29 -11.41 -4.30
N PRO A 102 4.41 -12.22 -4.92
CA PRO A 102 3.12 -12.60 -4.32
C PRO A 102 3.23 -13.50 -3.07
N ASP A 103 4.39 -14.14 -2.86
CA ASP A 103 4.69 -14.97 -1.67
C ASP A 103 5.52 -14.20 -0.62
N GLU A 104 6.03 -13.03 -0.98
CA GLU A 104 6.66 -12.13 -0.02
C GLU A 104 5.53 -11.45 0.74
N LEU A 105 5.58 -11.51 2.08
CA LEU A 105 4.63 -10.79 2.90
C LEU A 105 4.64 -9.33 2.44
N PRO A 106 3.48 -8.67 2.27
CA PRO A 106 3.46 -7.27 1.92
C PRO A 106 4.42 -6.55 2.88
N PRO A 107 5.28 -5.64 2.38
CA PRO A 107 6.05 -4.82 3.31
C PRO A 107 5.03 -4.28 4.29
N GLU A 108 5.26 -4.50 5.58
CA GLU A 108 4.46 -3.83 6.59
C GLU A 108 4.52 -2.37 6.16
N VAL A 109 3.36 -1.80 5.78
CA VAL A 109 3.24 -0.37 5.55
C VAL A 109 3.97 0.24 6.74
N ASP A 110 4.95 1.08 6.45
CA ASP A 110 5.75 1.75 7.47
C ASP A 110 4.81 2.72 8.20
N ASP A 111 3.92 2.17 9.03
CA ASP A 111 3.10 2.84 10.02
C ASP A 111 3.98 3.30 11.18
N GLY A 112 5.28 2.97 11.16
CA GLY A 112 6.32 3.67 11.92
C GLY A 112 6.59 5.06 11.36
N ASP A 113 5.54 5.84 11.15
CA ASP A 113 5.65 7.26 10.79
C ASP A 113 6.54 7.93 11.84
N ASP A 114 7.39 8.88 11.42
CA ASP A 114 8.14 9.77 12.32
C ASP A 114 7.25 10.31 13.49
N THR A 115 5.92 10.32 13.30
CA THR A 115 4.88 10.49 14.32
C THR A 115 5.03 9.59 15.56
N ASP A 116 5.37 8.30 15.48
CA ASP A 116 5.46 7.44 16.68
C ASP A 116 6.62 7.83 17.60
N VAL A 117 7.79 8.12 17.00
CA VAL A 117 8.95 8.63 17.74
C VAL A 117 8.66 10.04 18.28
N GLN A 118 7.94 10.85 17.50
CA GLN A 118 7.52 12.18 17.93
C GLN A 118 6.46 12.13 19.05
N VAL A 119 5.56 11.14 19.05
CA VAL A 119 4.56 10.88 20.10
C VAL A 119 5.24 10.44 21.40
N LEU A 120 6.26 9.57 21.33
CA LEU A 120 7.09 9.24 22.50
C LEU A 120 7.77 10.49 23.09
N GLY A 121 8.31 11.36 22.25
CA GLY A 121 8.94 12.63 22.66
C GLY A 121 7.95 13.64 23.25
N ASP A 122 6.75 13.73 22.68
CA ASP A 122 5.70 14.62 23.18
C ASP A 122 5.14 14.13 24.52
N LEU A 123 4.91 12.83 24.67
CA LEU A 123 4.51 12.20 25.93
C LEU A 123 5.55 12.42 27.03
N PHE A 124 6.85 12.30 26.71
CA PHE A 124 7.93 12.60 27.64
C PHE A 124 7.91 14.07 28.10
N THR A 125 7.71 14.99 27.15
CA THR A 125 7.66 16.44 27.43
C THR A 125 6.42 16.82 28.23
N ALA A 126 5.26 16.24 27.91
CA ALA A 126 4.03 16.43 28.66
C ALA A 126 4.15 15.89 30.09
N ALA A 127 4.75 14.72 30.29
CA ALA A 127 5.04 14.16 31.61
C ALA A 127 6.04 15.03 32.41
N ASP A 128 7.05 15.63 31.76
CA ASP A 128 7.99 16.55 32.40
C ASP A 128 7.30 17.87 32.83
N ARG A 129 6.41 18.42 32.00
CA ARG A 129 5.58 19.58 32.39
C ARG A 129 4.67 19.26 33.57
N LEU A 130 4.09 18.07 33.61
CA LEU A 130 3.31 17.58 34.75
C LEU A 130 4.12 17.52 36.05
N GLN A 131 5.40 17.14 35.97
CA GLN A 131 6.31 17.20 37.11
C GLN A 131 6.58 18.64 37.58
N GLY A 132 6.59 19.60 36.66
CA GLY A 132 6.70 21.03 36.95
C GLY A 132 5.48 21.62 37.66
N GLY A 133 4.35 20.89 37.65
CA GLY A 133 3.12 21.21 38.35
C GLY A 133 1.88 20.90 37.53
N ALA A 134 0.84 20.33 38.17
CA ALA A 134 -0.45 19.98 37.56
C ALA A 134 -1.33 21.22 37.27
N SER A 135 -0.81 22.14 36.47
CA SER A 135 -1.58 23.26 35.93
C SER A 135 -2.54 22.77 34.85
N THR A 136 -3.68 23.44 34.66
CA THR A 136 -4.67 23.07 33.63
C THR A 136 -4.03 22.91 32.24
N ASP A 137 -3.06 23.75 31.88
CA ASP A 137 -2.31 23.66 30.62
C ASP A 137 -1.51 22.35 30.50
N ALA A 138 -0.78 21.96 31.57
CA ALA A 138 0.00 20.73 31.61
C ALA A 138 -0.90 19.48 31.54
N VAL A 139 -2.07 19.52 32.18
CA VAL A 139 -3.06 18.43 32.12
C VAL A 139 -3.63 18.29 30.71
N ASN A 140 -4.04 19.40 30.07
CA ASN A 140 -4.56 19.33 28.70
C ASN A 140 -3.49 18.88 27.70
N GLY A 141 -2.25 19.35 27.82
CA GLY A 141 -1.16 18.91 26.96
C GLY A 141 -0.84 17.41 27.10
N PHE A 142 -1.01 16.85 28.30
CA PHE A 142 -0.87 15.40 28.50
C PHE A 142 -2.05 14.61 27.93
N LEU A 143 -3.28 15.09 28.07
CA LEU A 143 -4.45 14.45 27.49
C LEU A 143 -4.40 14.44 25.96
N ASP A 144 -3.94 15.54 25.34
CA ASP A 144 -3.73 15.64 23.89
C ASP A 144 -2.64 14.65 23.42
N ALA A 145 -1.50 14.60 24.12
CA ALA A 145 -0.43 13.64 23.80
C ALA A 145 -0.88 12.18 24.01
N ALA A 146 -1.73 11.90 25.00
CA ALA A 146 -2.26 10.58 25.27
C ALA A 146 -3.30 10.12 24.21
N GLU A 147 -4.08 11.03 23.64
CA GLU A 147 -5.02 10.72 22.55
C GLU A 147 -4.29 10.33 21.25
N ARG A 148 -3.04 10.79 21.09
CA ARG A 148 -2.18 10.50 19.93
C ARG A 148 -1.39 9.20 20.05
N ILE A 149 -1.45 8.51 21.20
CA ILE A 149 -0.83 7.19 21.37
C ILE A 149 -1.60 6.17 20.53
N GLY A 150 -0.92 5.55 19.58
CA GLY A 150 -1.47 4.44 18.79
C GLY A 150 -1.70 3.19 19.65
N GLU A 151 -2.63 2.34 19.22
CA GLU A 151 -2.92 1.06 19.89
C GLU A 151 -1.76 0.05 19.75
N HIS A 152 -0.84 0.29 18.81
CA HIS A 152 0.29 -0.59 18.49
C HIS A 152 1.64 -0.04 18.98
N PRO A 153 2.58 -0.92 19.39
CA PRO A 153 3.91 -0.50 19.81
C PRO A 153 4.73 0.11 18.66
N PRO A 154 5.50 1.19 18.90
CA PRO A 154 6.48 1.68 17.94
C PRO A 154 7.54 0.61 17.60
N TYR A 155 8.15 0.72 16.42
CA TYR A 155 9.16 -0.25 15.95
C TYR A 155 10.26 -0.51 17.00
N GLY A 156 10.47 -1.78 17.35
CA GLY A 156 11.49 -2.22 18.30
C GLY A 156 11.06 -2.29 19.78
N LEU A 157 9.80 -1.97 20.09
CA LEU A 157 9.20 -2.17 21.42
C LEU A 157 8.36 -3.45 21.47
N ASP A 158 8.52 -4.25 22.53
CA ASP A 158 7.64 -5.38 22.79
C ASP A 158 6.23 -4.91 23.17
N GLU A 159 5.18 -5.63 22.74
CA GLU A 159 3.76 -5.37 23.10
C GLU A 159 3.56 -5.24 24.62
N LYS A 160 4.33 -6.00 25.39
CA LYS A 160 4.28 -5.98 26.85
C LYS A 160 4.90 -4.73 27.47
N GLU A 161 5.92 -4.16 26.85
CA GLU A 161 6.53 -2.91 27.30
C GLU A 161 5.64 -1.73 26.92
N TRP A 162 5.07 -1.75 25.71
CA TRP A 162 4.10 -0.74 25.26
C TRP A 162 2.83 -0.73 26.11
N GLY A 163 2.24 -1.90 26.38
CA GLY A 163 1.08 -2.00 27.26
C GLY A 163 1.32 -1.42 28.66
N GLN A 164 2.56 -1.52 29.18
CA GLN A 164 2.92 -0.90 30.46
C GLN A 164 3.06 0.63 30.40
N VAL A 165 3.36 1.19 29.23
CA VAL A 165 3.36 2.65 29.01
C VAL A 165 1.92 3.13 28.96
N VAL A 166 1.06 2.49 28.17
CA VAL A 166 -0.37 2.82 28.04
C VAL A 166 -1.10 2.70 29.38
N ASP A 167 -0.89 1.62 30.14
CA ASP A 167 -1.49 1.41 31.47
C ASP A 167 -1.08 2.52 32.46
N GLN A 168 0.16 2.99 32.37
CA GLN A 168 0.66 4.09 33.21
C GLN A 168 0.10 5.46 32.79
N VAL A 169 -0.19 5.66 31.50
CA VAL A 169 -0.88 6.85 31.00
C VAL A 169 -2.34 6.85 31.46
N ASP A 170 -3.03 5.71 31.37
CA ASP A 170 -4.41 5.54 31.83
C ASP A 170 -4.54 5.80 33.36
N GLU A 171 -3.58 5.32 34.16
CA GLU A 171 -3.50 5.62 35.60
C GLU A 171 -3.48 7.14 35.88
N ILE A 172 -2.72 7.91 35.09
CA ILE A 172 -2.63 9.37 35.22
C ILE A 172 -3.94 10.03 34.80
N ILE A 173 -4.59 9.52 33.74
CA ILE A 173 -5.89 10.01 33.27
C ILE A 173 -6.99 9.75 34.30
N ASP A 174 -7.00 8.58 34.94
CA ASP A 174 -7.95 8.26 36.02
C ASP A 174 -7.73 9.18 37.22
N LEU A 175 -6.47 9.47 37.59
CA LEU A 175 -6.15 10.44 38.65
C LEU A 175 -6.67 11.85 38.32
N PHE A 176 -6.62 12.28 37.06
CA PHE A 176 -7.23 13.56 36.66
C PHE A 176 -8.76 13.54 36.77
N HIS A 177 -9.40 12.47 36.32
CA HIS A 177 -10.86 12.31 36.42
C HIS A 177 -11.34 12.23 37.86
N ALA A 178 -10.57 11.58 38.73
CA ALA A 178 -10.80 11.49 40.16
C ALA A 178 -10.48 12.79 40.92
N ALA A 179 -9.91 13.80 40.24
CA ALA A 179 -9.36 15.02 40.85
C ALA A 179 -8.42 14.68 42.04
N GLY A 180 -7.54 13.70 41.82
CA GLY A 180 -6.56 13.22 42.79
C GLY A 180 -5.59 14.32 43.24
N PRO A 181 -4.92 14.13 44.40
CA PRO A 181 -3.96 15.10 44.90
C PRO A 181 -2.78 15.26 43.92
N ALA A 182 -2.31 16.49 43.78
CA ALA A 182 -1.23 16.83 42.84
C ALA A 182 0.06 16.02 43.08
N GLU A 183 0.33 15.58 44.31
CA GLU A 183 1.47 14.72 44.65
C GLU A 183 1.38 13.34 43.99
N GLU A 184 0.20 12.71 43.94
CA GLU A 184 0.00 11.40 43.29
C GLU A 184 0.15 11.51 41.77
N ILE A 185 -0.40 12.58 41.18
CA ILE A 185 -0.23 12.91 39.76
C ILE A 185 1.26 13.10 39.41
N THR A 186 1.99 13.85 40.25
CA THR A 186 3.42 14.13 40.04
C THR A 186 4.25 12.85 40.15
N GLU A 187 3.91 11.97 41.11
CA GLU A 187 4.58 10.67 41.28
C GLU A 187 4.33 9.73 40.09
N ALA A 188 3.07 9.65 39.62
CA ALA A 188 2.72 8.85 38.45
C ALA A 188 3.43 9.37 37.17
N ALA A 189 3.49 10.69 36.98
CA ALA A 189 4.25 11.31 35.90
C ALA A 189 5.77 11.04 35.99
N TYR A 190 6.32 10.95 37.21
CA TYR A 190 7.72 10.55 37.42
C TYR A 190 8.00 9.10 37.01
N ARG A 191 7.08 8.19 37.33
CA ARG A 191 7.18 6.78 36.93
C ARG A 191 7.14 6.61 35.41
N LEU A 192 6.20 7.29 34.75
CA LEU A 192 6.08 7.30 33.30
C LEU A 192 7.37 7.79 32.63
N ARG A 193 7.89 8.95 33.05
CA ARG A 193 9.13 9.51 32.50
C ARG A 193 10.33 8.58 32.66
N ARG A 194 10.46 7.91 33.81
CA ARG A 194 11.57 6.97 34.06
C ARG A 194 11.54 5.78 33.10
N ARG A 195 10.35 5.36 32.66
CA ARG A 195 10.17 4.30 31.65
C ARG A 195 10.39 4.78 30.23
N LEU A 196 10.04 6.03 29.92
CA LEU A 196 10.24 6.62 28.59
C LEU A 196 11.70 7.04 28.32
N ARG A 197 12.48 7.34 29.37
CA ARG A 197 13.87 7.80 29.22
C ARG A 197 14.80 6.89 28.39
N PRO A 198 14.75 5.55 28.47
CA PRO A 198 15.54 4.67 27.58
C PRO A 198 15.03 4.60 26.13
N LEU A 199 13.84 5.13 25.84
CA LEU A 199 13.14 5.02 24.56
C LEU A 199 13.19 6.32 23.74
N VAL A 200 13.87 7.35 24.25
CA VAL A 200 14.03 8.68 23.62
C VAL A 200 15.50 9.08 23.55
#